data_AF-A0A0F7KAM9-F1
#
_entry.id   AF-A0A0F7KAM9-F1
#
_cell.length_a   1.000
_cell.length_b   1.000
_cell.length_c   1.000
_cell.angle_alpha   90.00
_cell.angle_beta   90.00
_cell.angle_gamma   90.00
#
_symmetry.space_group_name_H-M   'P 1'
#
loop_
_entity.id
_entity.type
_entity.pdbx_description
1 polymer ?
#
loop_
_entity_poly.entity_id
_entity_poly.type
_entity_poly.pdbx_seq_one_letter_code
_entity_poly.pdbx_strand_id
1 'polypeptide(L)'
;MKAFLPIDITDARFVSSTIAEPYAGEPAWSSGTTYAQDAEVSVITADSHLVYKSLVASNLNNPPATSPDKWFLKCYTNRFRMFDWNQGNPSVGTSPMTVVIRPGGRINA
;
A
#
# COMPACT_ATOMS: atom_id res chain seq x y z
N MET A 1 28.72 -16.55 -3.47
CA MET A 1 27.62 -15.57 -3.51
C MET A 1 26.85 -15.71 -2.21
N LYS A 2 26.74 -14.66 -1.39
CA LYS A 2 25.92 -14.64 -0.17
C LYS A 2 24.59 -14.00 -0.56
N ALA A 3 23.50 -14.75 -0.54
CA ALA A 3 22.16 -14.22 -0.80
C ALA A 3 21.53 -13.83 0.54
N PHE A 4 20.99 -12.61 0.62
CA PHE A 4 20.20 -12.17 1.76
C PHE A 4 18.73 -12.39 1.41
N LEU A 5 18.05 -13.21 2.21
CA LEU A 5 16.60 -13.41 2.06
C LEU A 5 15.88 -12.15 2.57
N PRO A 6 15.06 -11.47 1.75
CA PRO A 6 14.25 -10.36 2.21
C PRO A 6 13.32 -10.79 3.35
N ILE A 7 13.12 -9.91 4.31
CA ILE A 7 12.15 -10.10 5.39
C ILE A 7 10.95 -9.23 5.07
N ASP A 8 9.79 -9.85 4.86
CA ASP A 8 8.54 -9.11 4.64
C ASP A 8 8.15 -8.32 5.90
N ILE A 9 7.76 -7.07 5.70
CA ILE A 9 7.25 -6.20 6.77
C ILE A 9 5.73 -6.34 6.81
N THR A 10 5.25 -7.24 7.68
CA THR A 10 3.84 -7.40 8.03
C THR A 10 3.40 -6.36 9.07
N ASP A 11 2.10 -6.26 9.33
CA ASP A 11 1.55 -5.33 10.33
C ASP A 11 2.13 -5.60 11.72
N ALA A 12 2.34 -6.88 12.06
CA ALA A 12 2.96 -7.28 13.33
C ALA A 12 4.42 -6.82 13.47
N ARG A 13 5.11 -6.56 12.35
CA ARG A 13 6.49 -6.09 12.29
C ARG A 13 6.58 -4.57 12.11
N PHE A 14 5.49 -3.91 11.74
CA PHE A 14 5.41 -2.47 11.56
C PHE A 14 4.86 -1.79 12.81
N VAL A 15 5.69 -1.00 13.50
CA VAL A 15 5.30 -0.38 14.79
C VAL A 15 4.68 0.98 14.57
N SER A 16 5.33 1.86 13.81
CA SER A 16 4.79 3.20 13.51
C SER A 16 5.46 3.84 12.30
N SER A 17 4.78 4.85 11.74
CA SER A 17 5.33 5.76 10.74
C SER A 17 4.66 7.12 10.90
N THR A 18 5.38 8.20 10.62
CA THR A 18 4.82 9.56 10.58
C THR A 18 4.03 9.84 9.30
N ILE A 19 4.06 8.94 8.31
CA ILE A 19 3.20 9.03 7.12
C ILE A 19 1.80 8.57 7.50
N ALA A 20 0.81 9.43 7.26
CA ALA A 20 -0.60 9.10 7.44
C ALA A 20 -1.06 8.01 6.47
N GLU A 21 -2.01 7.19 6.93
CA GLU A 21 -2.66 6.19 6.11
C GLU A 21 -4.16 6.15 6.44
N PRO A 22 -5.04 6.37 5.44
CA PRO A 22 -4.72 6.72 4.06
C PRO A 22 -4.01 8.08 3.92
N TYR A 23 -3.15 8.21 2.91
CA TYR A 23 -2.57 9.51 2.55
C TYR A 23 -3.60 10.37 1.82
N ALA A 24 -3.43 11.70 1.81
CA ALA A 24 -4.43 12.63 1.26
C ALA A 24 -4.83 12.36 -0.21
N GLY A 25 -3.95 11.73 -1.00
CA GLY A 25 -4.21 11.34 -2.39
C GLY A 25 -4.63 9.89 -2.61
N GLU A 26 -4.91 9.14 -1.54
CA GLU A 26 -5.20 7.70 -1.58
C GLU A 26 -6.57 7.42 -0.93
N PRO A 27 -7.68 7.93 -1.49
CA PRO A 27 -8.99 7.84 -0.85
C PRO A 27 -9.42 6.38 -0.67
N ALA A 28 -10.02 6.06 0.48
CA ALA A 28 -10.50 4.70 0.74
C ALA A 28 -11.61 4.31 -0.25
N TRP A 29 -11.58 3.06 -0.70
CA TRP A 29 -12.66 2.51 -1.51
C TRP A 29 -13.98 2.46 -0.72
N SER A 30 -15.10 2.67 -1.41
CA SER A 30 -16.46 2.59 -0.88
C SER A 30 -17.39 1.91 -1.90
N SER A 31 -18.27 1.03 -1.41
CA SER A 31 -19.29 0.37 -2.24
C SER A 31 -20.33 1.33 -2.80
N GLY A 32 -20.56 2.47 -2.13
CA GLY A 32 -21.54 3.48 -2.55
C GLY A 32 -21.02 4.51 -3.56
N THR A 33 -19.74 4.44 -3.92
CA THR A 33 -19.11 5.41 -4.83
C THR A 33 -18.99 4.82 -6.24
N THR A 34 -19.38 5.60 -7.24
CA THR A 34 -19.13 5.27 -8.65
C THR A 34 -17.78 5.85 -9.07
N TYR A 35 -16.85 4.99 -9.47
CA TYR A 35 -15.51 5.41 -9.89
C TYR A 35 -15.41 5.55 -11.41
N ALA A 36 -14.73 6.60 -11.87
CA ALA A 36 -14.36 6.76 -13.28
C ALA A 36 -13.21 5.80 -13.65
N GLN A 37 -12.95 5.65 -14.96
CA GLN A 37 -11.73 4.97 -15.41
C GLN A 37 -10.51 5.75 -14.90
N ASP A 38 -9.44 5.03 -14.57
CA ASP A 38 -8.20 5.55 -14.00
C ASP A 38 -8.33 6.21 -12.62
N ALA A 39 -9.51 6.18 -11.99
CA ALA A 39 -9.67 6.60 -10.59
C ALA A 39 -8.88 5.67 -9.66
N GLU A 40 -8.24 6.25 -8.64
CA GLU A 40 -7.43 5.51 -7.68
C GLU A 40 -8.11 5.45 -6.31
N VAL A 41 -8.01 4.29 -5.67
CA VAL A 41 -8.55 4.04 -4.33
C VAL A 41 -7.57 3.22 -3.50
N SER A 42 -7.57 3.43 -2.20
CA SER A 42 -6.86 2.58 -1.24
C SER A 42 -7.80 1.52 -0.65
N VAL A 43 -7.26 0.32 -0.44
CA VAL A 43 -7.88 -0.73 0.37
C VAL A 43 -6.88 -1.06 1.47
N ILE A 44 -7.27 -0.72 2.71
CA ILE A 44 -6.45 -0.88 3.89
C ILE A 44 -7.16 -1.87 4.83
N THR A 45 -6.59 -3.04 5.00
CA THR A 45 -7.05 -4.09 5.93
C THR A 45 -5.84 -4.69 6.66
N ALA A 46 -6.07 -5.68 7.54
CA ALA A 46 -4.96 -6.40 8.16
C ALA A 46 -4.03 -6.99 7.09
N ASP A 47 -2.74 -6.66 7.20
CA ASP A 47 -1.66 -7.03 6.29
C ASP A 47 -1.92 -6.65 4.81
N SER A 48 -2.82 -5.70 4.53
CA SER A 48 -3.12 -5.22 3.18
C SER A 48 -3.13 -3.71 3.14
N HIS A 49 -2.16 -3.15 2.42
CA HIS A 49 -1.92 -1.71 2.32
C HIS A 49 -1.80 -1.32 0.85
N LEU A 50 -2.86 -1.48 0.08
CA LEU A 50 -2.81 -1.48 -1.38
C LEU A 50 -3.59 -0.31 -2.00
N VAL A 51 -3.08 0.17 -3.12
CA VAL A 51 -3.73 1.16 -3.98
C VAL A 51 -4.09 0.51 -5.30
N TYR A 52 -5.34 0.69 -5.72
CA TYR A 52 -5.90 0.15 -6.95
C TYR A 52 -6.30 1.28 -7.88
N LYS A 53 -6.17 1.03 -9.19
CA LYS A 53 -6.64 1.93 -10.25
C LYS A 53 -7.81 1.27 -11.00
N SER A 54 -8.91 1.99 -11.16
CA SER A 54 -10.08 1.49 -11.91
C SER A 54 -9.72 1.32 -13.39
N LEU A 55 -10.05 0.16 -13.95
CA LEU A 55 -9.86 -0.17 -15.36
C LEU A 55 -11.05 0.22 -16.23
N VAL A 56 -12.20 0.50 -15.62
CA VAL A 56 -13.45 0.83 -16.33
C VAL A 56 -14.07 2.11 -15.78
N ALA A 57 -14.85 2.78 -16.61
CA ALA A 57 -15.73 3.87 -16.17
C ALA A 57 -16.99 3.32 -15.49
N SER A 58 -17.64 4.17 -14.70
CA SER A 58 -18.87 3.83 -13.95
C SER A 58 -18.73 2.58 -13.07
N ASN A 59 -17.57 2.40 -12.46
CA ASN A 59 -17.25 1.26 -11.63
C ASN A 59 -17.88 1.44 -10.23
N LEU A 60 -19.11 0.95 -10.07
CA LEU A 60 -19.87 1.02 -8.81
C LEU A 60 -19.92 -0.36 -8.16
N ASN A 61 -19.69 -0.40 -6.84
CA ASN A 61 -19.86 -1.59 -6.00
C ASN A 61 -19.07 -2.84 -6.47
N ASN A 62 -17.90 -2.66 -7.10
CA ASN A 62 -16.97 -3.75 -7.37
C ASN A 62 -15.78 -3.64 -6.41
N PRO A 63 -15.64 -4.52 -5.40
CA PRO A 63 -14.53 -4.47 -4.46
C PRO A 63 -13.18 -4.75 -5.16
N PRO A 64 -12.13 -3.92 -4.97
CA PRO A 64 -10.89 -4.06 -5.72
C PRO A 64 -10.16 -5.40 -5.52
N ALA A 65 -10.21 -5.95 -4.32
CA ALA A 65 -9.54 -7.23 -3.99
C ALA A 65 -10.18 -8.45 -4.67
N THR A 66 -11.44 -8.36 -5.12
CA THR A 66 -12.19 -9.48 -5.70
C THR A 66 -12.66 -9.22 -7.13
N SER A 67 -12.31 -8.08 -7.72
CA SER A 67 -12.73 -7.68 -9.08
C SER A 67 -11.51 -7.28 -9.93
N PRO A 68 -10.59 -8.22 -10.21
CA PRO A 68 -9.33 -7.95 -10.91
C PRO A 68 -9.51 -7.55 -12.38
N ASP A 69 -10.67 -7.81 -12.98
CA ASP A 69 -11.05 -7.34 -14.32
C ASP A 69 -11.47 -5.85 -14.32
N LYS A 70 -11.78 -5.30 -13.14
CA LYS A 70 -12.21 -3.90 -12.95
C LYS A 70 -11.17 -3.03 -12.28
N TRP A 71 -10.20 -3.63 -11.60
CA TRP A 71 -9.20 -2.91 -10.82
C TRP A 71 -7.80 -3.47 -11.08
N PHE A 72 -6.87 -2.56 -11.38
CA PHE A 72 -5.46 -2.85 -11.47
C PHE A 72 -4.80 -2.57 -10.11
N LEU A 73 -4.11 -3.56 -9.55
CA LEU A 73 -3.26 -3.33 -8.38
C LEU A 73 -2.06 -2.47 -8.79
N LYS A 74 -2.04 -1.21 -8.34
CA LYS A 74 -1.04 -0.24 -8.75
C LYS A 74 0.24 -0.34 -7.92
N CYS A 75 0.10 -0.31 -6.60
CA CYS A 75 1.23 -0.29 -5.67
C CYS A 75 0.72 -0.44 -4.23
N TYR A 76 1.65 -0.42 -3.26
CA TYR A 76 1.31 -0.15 -1.86
C TYR A 76 0.86 1.31 -1.63
N THR A 77 0.21 1.57 -0.49
CA THR A 77 -0.06 2.92 0.03
C THR A 77 1.24 3.66 0.27
N ASN A 78 1.20 5.00 0.25
CA ASN A 78 2.38 5.83 0.44
C ASN A 78 3.14 5.49 1.74
N ARG A 79 2.44 5.01 2.78
CA ARG A 79 3.04 4.58 4.05
C ARG A 79 3.83 3.28 3.97
N PHE A 80 3.47 2.37 3.05
CA PHE A 80 4.08 1.05 2.90
C PHE A 80 4.99 0.90 1.68
N ARG A 81 4.95 1.86 0.73
CA ARG A 81 5.78 1.86 -0.48
C ARG A 81 7.28 1.67 -0.25
N MET A 82 7.83 2.13 0.88
CA MET A 82 9.24 1.89 1.25
C MET A 82 9.61 0.41 1.45
N PHE A 83 8.62 -0.47 1.64
CA PHE A 83 8.79 -1.91 1.78
C PHE A 83 8.45 -2.66 0.48
N ASP A 84 8.03 -1.96 -0.56
CA ASP A 84 7.88 -2.54 -1.90
C ASP A 84 9.25 -2.93 -2.45
N TRP A 85 9.34 -4.11 -3.05
CA TRP A 85 10.57 -4.57 -3.68
C TRP A 85 10.84 -3.83 -5.00
N ASN A 86 9.80 -3.24 -5.59
CA ASN A 86 9.93 -2.44 -6.79
C ASN A 86 10.41 -1.02 -6.47
N GLN A 87 11.70 -0.76 -6.77
CA GLN A 87 12.45 0.43 -6.33
C GLN A 87 12.00 1.77 -6.96
N GLY A 88 10.95 1.78 -7.78
CA GLY A 88 10.54 2.97 -8.55
C GLY A 88 9.63 3.96 -7.82
N ASN A 89 9.03 3.57 -6.69
CA ASN A 89 7.99 4.38 -6.02
C ASN A 89 8.28 4.53 -4.53
N PRO A 90 9.10 5.52 -4.12
CA PRO A 90 9.40 5.72 -2.71
C PRO A 90 8.18 6.24 -1.93
N SER A 91 8.15 5.95 -0.63
CA SER A 91 7.30 6.66 0.34
C SER A 91 7.74 8.12 0.45
N VAL A 92 6.78 9.05 0.46
CA VAL A 92 7.04 10.49 0.59
C VAL A 92 6.32 11.03 1.83
N GLY A 93 7.06 11.72 2.71
CA GLY A 93 6.53 12.29 3.94
C GLY A 93 7.16 13.62 4.29
N THR A 94 6.59 14.31 5.26
CA THR A 94 7.17 15.56 5.80
C THR A 94 8.42 15.23 6.61
N SER A 95 9.47 16.06 6.48
CA SER A 95 10.68 15.94 7.29
C SER A 95 10.46 16.54 8.69
N PRO A 96 10.85 15.85 9.79
CA PRO A 96 11.48 14.53 9.81
C PRO A 96 10.47 13.39 9.58
N MET A 97 10.83 12.47 8.67
CA MET A 97 10.08 11.23 8.46
C MET A 97 10.67 10.13 9.36
N THR A 98 9.84 9.57 10.24
CA THR A 98 10.26 8.51 11.17
C THR A 98 9.43 7.26 10.92
N VAL A 99 10.09 6.09 10.89
CA VAL A 99 9.47 4.77 10.76
C VAL A 99 10.11 3.86 11.79
N VAL A 100 9.27 3.18 12.58
CA VAL A 100 9.70 2.22 13.59
C VAL A 100 9.25 0.83 13.15
N ILE A 101 10.21 -0.07 12.99
CA ILE A 101 9.98 -1.47 12.66
C ILE A 101 10.48 -2.35 13.79
N ARG A 102 9.81 -3.49 13.98
CA ARG A 102 10.25 -4.57 14.85
C ARG A 102 10.73 -5.72 13.96
N PRO A 103 12.06 -5.87 13.77
CA PRO A 103 12.59 -6.99 13.01
C PRO A 103 12.14 -8.32 13.62
N GLY A 104 11.70 -9.25 12.77
CA GLY A 104 11.26 -10.59 13.20
C GLY A 104 12.38 -11.51 13.71
N GLY A 105 13.60 -10.99 13.81
CA GLY A 105 14.79 -11.71 14.25
C GLY A 105 15.97 -10.76 14.45
N ARG A 106 17.08 -11.29 14.96
CA ARG A 106 18.33 -10.54 15.11
C ARG A 106 18.88 -10.20 13.72
N ILE A 107 19.18 -8.93 13.48
CA ILE A 107 19.93 -8.50 12.29
C ILE A 107 21.42 -8.50 12.68
N ASN A 108 22.20 -9.43 12.13
CA ASN A 108 23.67 -9.47 12.29
C ASN A 108 24.36 -9.36 10.92
N ALA A 109 25.58 -8.83 10.93
CA ALA A 109 26.44 -8.70 9.74
C ALA A 109 27.12 -10.02 9.35
#